data_AF-Q8X0H5-F1
#
_entry.id   AF-Q8X0H5-F1
#
_cell.length_a   1.000
_cell.length_b   1.000
_cell.length_c   1.000
_cell.angle_alpha   90.00
_cell.angle_beta   90.00
_cell.angle_gamma   90.00
#
_symmetry.space_group_name_H-M   'P 1'
#
loop_
_entity.id
_entity.type
_entity.pdbx_description
1 polymer ?
#
loop_
_entity_poly.entity_id
_entity_poly.type
_entity_poly.pdbx_seq_one_letter_code
_entity_poly.pdbx_strand_id
1 'polypeptide(L)'
;MSTTEQQQLPSREELQQRAVEGHPITTDEVSKIAKTEAELTDGRGPIAGGVAATAQSLKAKQEHFIEVASEVSHKPVNEVTREDAAAVESAEARLLGHRPPKGSTAATIQSIADKNERLMSETKEES
;
A
#
# COMPACT_ATOMS: atom_id res chain seq x y z
N MET A 1 25.55 19.16 9.34
CA MET A 1 24.78 17.91 9.17
C MET A 1 24.41 17.86 7.69
N SER A 2 25.37 17.57 6.81
CA SER A 2 25.78 16.20 6.42
C SER A 2 24.56 15.36 6.06
N THR A 3 24.20 15.32 4.78
CA THR A 3 24.10 14.07 4.01
C THR A 3 24.08 14.47 2.54
N THR A 4 25.14 14.12 1.85
CA THR A 4 25.23 14.18 0.40
C THR A 4 24.08 13.31 -0.16
N GLU A 5 23.10 13.92 -0.81
CA GLU A 5 22.15 13.25 -1.73
C GLU A 5 22.95 12.70 -2.91
N GLN A 6 23.82 11.72 -2.64
CA GLN A 6 24.54 11.03 -3.70
C GLN A 6 23.49 10.32 -4.55
N GLN A 7 23.66 10.54 -5.85
CA GLN A 7 23.05 9.87 -6.99
C GLN A 7 23.26 8.35 -6.94
N GLN A 8 22.84 7.71 -5.85
CA GLN A 8 22.92 6.29 -5.62
C GLN A 8 21.51 5.74 -5.65
N LEU A 9 21.27 4.75 -6.51
CA LEU A 9 20.00 4.05 -6.54
C LEU A 9 19.70 3.45 -5.16
N PRO A 10 18.49 3.65 -4.62
CA PRO A 10 18.07 2.93 -3.43
C PRO A 10 18.04 1.43 -3.73
N SER A 11 18.31 0.61 -2.72
CA SER A 11 18.11 -0.83 -2.83
C SER A 11 16.61 -1.16 -2.90
N ARG A 12 16.30 -2.36 -3.41
CA ARG A 12 14.91 -2.86 -3.44
C ARG A 12 14.32 -2.99 -2.04
N GLU A 13 15.14 -3.40 -1.08
CA GLU A 13 14.76 -3.57 0.32
C GLU A 13 14.43 -2.22 0.97
N GLU A 14 15.23 -1.18 0.73
CA GLU A 14 14.94 0.17 1.22
C GLU A 14 13.64 0.73 0.64
N LEU A 15 13.37 0.52 -0.65
CA LEU A 15 12.10 0.93 -1.27
C LEU A 15 10.91 0.19 -0.65
N GLN A 16 11.05 -1.13 -0.43
CA GLN A 16 10.00 -1.93 0.18
C GLN A 16 9.75 -1.50 1.63
N GLN A 17 10.80 -1.29 2.41
CA GLN A 17 10.69 -0.82 3.79
C GLN A 17 10.02 0.56 3.85
N ARG A 18 10.44 1.51 3.01
CA ARG A 18 9.81 2.82 2.91
C ARG A 18 8.32 2.70 2.56
N ALA A 19 7.99 1.84 1.60
CA ALA A 19 6.60 1.63 1.20
C ALA A 19 5.74 1.07 2.34
N VAL A 20 6.28 0.12 3.11
CA VAL A 20 5.64 -0.50 4.30
C VAL A 20 5.50 0.51 5.45
N GLU A 21 6.47 1.38 5.65
CA GLU A 21 6.43 2.46 6.65
C GLU A 21 5.46 3.61 6.27
N GLY A 22 4.81 3.51 5.11
CA GLY A 22 3.85 4.50 4.63
C GLY A 22 4.50 5.71 3.94
N HIS A 23 5.80 5.66 3.65
CA HIS A 23 6.44 6.69 2.83
C HIS A 23 5.99 6.54 1.37
N PRO A 24 5.35 7.56 0.77
CA PRO A 24 4.84 7.46 -0.57
C PRO A 24 5.98 7.41 -1.59
N ILE A 25 5.93 6.44 -2.50
CA ILE A 25 6.80 6.39 -3.67
C ILE A 25 6.17 7.22 -4.78
N THR A 26 6.77 8.39 -5.05
CA THR A 26 6.19 9.37 -5.99
C THR A 26 6.53 9.04 -7.44
N THR A 27 5.74 9.56 -8.38
CA THR A 27 6.01 9.45 -9.83
C THR A 27 7.37 10.06 -10.21
N ASP A 28 7.73 11.19 -9.58
CA ASP A 28 9.02 11.85 -9.80
C ASP A 28 10.19 10.97 -9.32
N GLU A 29 10.04 10.37 -8.14
CA GLU A 29 11.03 9.43 -7.60
C GLU A 29 11.20 8.20 -8.51
N VAL A 30 10.10 7.58 -8.96
CA VAL A 30 10.15 6.47 -9.92
C VAL A 30 10.89 6.87 -11.20
N SER A 31 10.64 8.08 -11.71
CA SER A 31 11.28 8.59 -12.93
C SER A 31 12.78 8.82 -12.72
N LYS A 32 13.17 9.37 -11.56
CA LYS A 32 14.58 9.54 -11.17
C LYS A 32 15.29 8.19 -11.06
N ILE A 33 14.70 7.22 -10.36
CA ILE A 33 15.23 5.86 -10.21
C ILE A 33 15.40 5.19 -11.58
N ALA A 34 14.41 5.28 -12.45
CA ALA A 34 14.48 4.72 -13.80
C ALA A 34 15.59 5.35 -14.65
N LYS A 35 15.76 6.67 -14.55
CA LYS A 35 16.83 7.40 -15.24
C LYS A 35 18.20 6.95 -14.74
N THR A 36 18.41 6.93 -13.42
CA THR A 36 19.68 6.50 -12.83
C THR A 36 19.97 5.03 -13.14
N GLU A 37 18.95 4.15 -13.16
CA GLU A 37 19.14 2.73 -13.52
C GLU A 37 19.57 2.58 -14.98
N ALA A 38 18.96 3.33 -15.90
CA ALA A 38 19.33 3.32 -17.31
C ALA A 38 20.74 3.86 -17.55
N GLU A 39 21.17 4.87 -16.78
CA GLU A 39 22.55 5.40 -16.84
C GLU A 39 23.58 4.36 -16.39
N LEU A 40 23.26 3.54 -15.37
CA LEU A 40 24.13 2.45 -14.92
C LEU A 40 24.16 1.25 -15.85
N THR A 41 23.16 1.09 -16.74
CA THR A 41 23.07 -0.03 -17.69
C THR A 41 23.52 0.34 -19.10
N ASP A 42 24.34 1.39 -19.24
CA ASP A 42 24.80 1.93 -20.52
C ASP A 42 23.64 2.22 -21.50
N GLY A 43 22.51 2.69 -20.99
CA GLY A 43 21.34 3.06 -21.81
C GLY A 43 20.51 1.89 -22.32
N ARG A 44 20.70 0.66 -21.82
CA ARG A 44 19.86 -0.50 -22.19
C ARG A 44 18.43 -0.47 -21.63
N GLY A 45 18.08 0.61 -20.92
CA GLY A 45 16.77 0.82 -20.32
C GLY A 45 16.64 0.15 -18.93
N PRO A 46 15.46 0.27 -18.31
CA PRO A 46 15.18 -0.36 -17.02
C PRO A 46 15.35 -1.87 -17.10
N ILE A 47 16.02 -2.47 -16.11
CA ILE A 47 16.21 -3.92 -16.09
C ILE A 47 14.90 -4.56 -15.62
N ALA A 48 14.45 -5.62 -16.28
CA ALA A 48 13.31 -6.40 -15.81
C ALA A 48 13.59 -6.92 -14.38
N GLY A 49 12.70 -6.61 -13.45
CA GLY A 49 12.88 -6.91 -12.03
C GLY A 49 13.87 -5.99 -11.31
N GLY A 50 14.41 -4.96 -11.97
CA GLY A 50 15.30 -3.94 -11.42
C GLY A 50 14.69 -3.07 -10.31
N VAL A 51 15.47 -2.12 -9.81
CA VAL A 51 15.01 -1.17 -8.79
C VAL A 51 13.91 -0.28 -9.34
N ALA A 52 14.00 0.14 -10.61
CA ALA A 52 12.96 0.94 -11.24
C ALA A 52 11.63 0.18 -11.35
N ALA A 53 11.68 -1.09 -11.77
CA ALA A 53 10.51 -1.96 -11.82
C ALA A 53 9.91 -2.20 -10.42
N THR A 54 10.76 -2.33 -9.41
CA THR A 54 10.34 -2.47 -8.00
C THR A 54 9.63 -1.20 -7.52
N ALA A 55 10.19 -0.03 -7.77
CA ALA A 55 9.60 1.26 -7.42
C ALA A 55 8.24 1.46 -8.10
N GLN A 56 8.13 1.13 -9.39
CA GLN A 56 6.87 1.17 -10.13
C GLN A 56 5.82 0.24 -9.52
N SER A 57 6.19 -1.00 -9.20
CA SER A 57 5.28 -1.97 -8.59
C SER A 57 4.79 -1.53 -7.22
N LEU A 58 5.69 -1.04 -6.36
CA LEU A 58 5.35 -0.57 -5.02
C LEU A 58 4.46 0.67 -5.06
N LYS A 59 4.75 1.64 -5.93
CA LYS A 59 3.88 2.81 -6.15
C LYS A 59 2.46 2.37 -6.53
N ALA A 60 2.32 1.48 -7.52
CA ALA A 60 1.02 1.00 -7.96
C ALA A 60 0.24 0.30 -6.83
N LYS A 61 0.94 -0.47 -5.98
CA LYS A 61 0.34 -1.11 -4.80
C LYS A 61 -0.09 -0.08 -3.74
N GLN A 62 0.70 0.95 -3.50
CA GLN A 62 0.36 2.03 -2.58
C GLN A 62 -0.88 2.79 -3.07
N GLU A 63 -0.91 3.19 -4.34
CA GLU A 63 -2.05 3.87 -4.94
C GLU A 63 -3.31 3.03 -4.84
N HIS A 64 -3.23 1.74 -5.18
CA HIS A 64 -4.37 0.83 -5.06
C HIS A 64 -4.85 0.68 -3.60
N PHE A 65 -3.94 0.55 -2.64
CA PHE A 65 -4.31 0.48 -1.23
C PHE A 65 -4.97 1.78 -0.74
N ILE A 66 -4.43 2.94 -1.12
CA ILE A 66 -4.99 4.24 -0.75
C ILE A 66 -6.37 4.44 -1.37
N GLU A 67 -6.56 4.08 -2.64
CA GLU A 67 -7.84 4.14 -3.34
C GLU A 67 -8.90 3.31 -2.61
N VAL A 68 -8.64 2.02 -2.39
CA VAL A 68 -9.57 1.10 -1.72
C VAL A 68 -9.85 1.56 -0.29
N ALA A 69 -8.84 1.99 0.46
CA ALA A 69 -9.03 2.52 1.81
C ALA A 69 -9.85 3.82 1.83
N SER A 70 -9.66 4.69 0.83
CA SER A 70 -10.42 5.93 0.68
C SER A 70 -11.89 5.66 0.38
N GLU A 71 -12.18 4.70 -0.50
CA GLU A 71 -13.56 4.29 -0.80
C GLU A 71 -14.30 3.85 0.47
N VAL A 72 -13.65 3.04 1.32
CA VAL A 72 -14.22 2.63 2.60
C VAL A 72 -14.33 3.81 3.58
N SER A 73 -13.34 4.71 3.61
CA SER A 73 -13.36 5.89 4.48
C SER A 73 -14.48 6.88 4.15
N HIS A 74 -15.01 6.88 2.93
CA HIS A 74 -16.16 7.72 2.55
C HIS A 74 -17.51 7.14 2.98
N LYS A 75 -17.54 5.88 3.40
CA LYS A 75 -18.76 5.25 3.93
C LYS A 75 -18.98 5.65 5.39
N PRO A 76 -20.22 5.84 5.82
CA PRO A 76 -20.50 5.99 7.24
C PRO A 76 -20.13 4.70 7.97
N VAL A 77 -19.66 4.83 9.21
CA VAL A 77 -19.03 3.73 9.97
C VAL A 77 -19.95 2.52 10.11
N ASN A 78 -21.25 2.71 10.22
CA ASN A 78 -22.27 1.66 10.35
C ASN A 78 -22.60 0.93 9.04
N GLU A 79 -22.12 1.43 7.89
CA GLU A 79 -22.29 0.81 6.58
C GLU A 79 -21.05 0.07 6.09
N VAL A 80 -19.94 0.11 6.85
CA VAL A 80 -18.74 -0.67 6.56
C VAL A 80 -19.05 -2.15 6.66
N THR A 81 -18.84 -2.90 5.58
CA THR A 81 -19.17 -4.34 5.49
C THR A 81 -17.94 -5.24 5.55
N ARG A 82 -18.16 -6.56 5.63
CA ARG A 82 -17.09 -7.56 5.50
C ARG A 82 -16.41 -7.54 4.13
N GLU A 83 -17.16 -7.24 3.06
CA GLU A 83 -16.56 -7.09 1.72
C GLU A 83 -15.58 -5.92 1.69
N ASP A 84 -15.93 -4.78 2.28
CA ASP A 84 -15.05 -3.62 2.40
C ASP A 84 -13.76 -3.96 3.16
N ALA A 85 -13.92 -4.64 4.29
CA ALA A 85 -12.81 -5.08 5.10
C ALA A 85 -11.90 -6.08 4.37
N ALA A 86 -12.46 -6.99 3.58
CA ALA A 86 -11.72 -7.94 2.76
C ALA A 86 -10.98 -7.26 1.60
N ALA A 87 -11.59 -6.25 0.97
CA ALA A 87 -10.96 -5.46 -0.08
C ALA A 87 -9.70 -4.74 0.44
N VAL A 88 -9.81 -4.07 1.60
CA VAL A 88 -8.67 -3.39 2.21
C VAL A 88 -7.61 -4.39 2.68
N GLU A 89 -7.98 -5.52 3.29
CA GLU A 89 -7.02 -6.58 3.67
C GLU A 89 -6.22 -7.09 2.46
N SER A 90 -6.89 -7.33 1.34
CA SER A 90 -6.25 -7.80 0.10
C SER A 90 -5.28 -6.76 -0.48
N ALA A 91 -5.68 -5.49 -0.51
CA ALA A 91 -4.84 -4.41 -1.00
C ALA A 91 -3.61 -4.19 -0.10
N GLU A 92 -3.79 -4.20 1.22
CA GLU A 92 -2.69 -4.07 2.18
C GLU A 92 -1.75 -5.29 2.13
N ALA A 93 -2.28 -6.50 2.01
CA ALA A 93 -1.47 -7.71 1.88
C ALA A 93 -0.57 -7.69 0.63
N ARG A 94 -1.08 -7.17 -0.48
CA ARG A 94 -0.32 -7.01 -1.74
C ARG A 94 0.81 -6.00 -1.61
N LEU A 95 0.58 -4.92 -0.85
CA LEU A 95 1.57 -3.90 -0.54
C LEU A 95 2.68 -4.46 0.35
N LEU A 96 2.32 -5.11 1.46
CA LEU A 96 3.27 -5.67 2.44
C LEU A 96 4.00 -6.92 1.92
N GLY A 97 3.36 -7.68 1.02
CA GLY A 97 3.84 -8.99 0.57
C GLY A 97 3.55 -10.14 1.55
N HIS A 98 2.81 -9.86 2.62
CA HIS A 98 2.36 -10.83 3.61
C HIS A 98 1.02 -10.40 4.21
N ARG A 99 0.41 -11.25 5.04
CA ARG A 99 -0.85 -10.91 5.72
C ARG A 99 -0.69 -9.65 6.59
N PRO A 100 -1.64 -8.70 6.56
CA PRO A 100 -1.58 -7.50 7.38
C PRO A 100 -1.46 -7.84 8.87
N PRO A 101 -0.59 -7.15 9.62
CA PRO A 101 -0.42 -7.39 11.05
C PRO A 101 -1.65 -6.92 11.84
N LYS A 102 -1.75 -7.35 13.10
CA LYS A 102 -2.73 -6.77 14.03
C LYS A 102 -2.47 -5.28 14.21
N GLY A 103 -3.54 -4.50 14.34
CA GLY A 103 -3.45 -3.04 14.46
C GLY A 103 -3.21 -2.30 13.15
N SER A 104 -3.17 -3.01 12.01
CA SER A 104 -3.21 -2.41 10.68
C SER A 104 -4.54 -1.72 10.37
N THR A 105 -4.56 -0.98 9.25
CA THR A 105 -5.78 -0.39 8.70
C THR A 105 -6.81 -1.49 8.38
N ALA A 106 -6.39 -2.57 7.70
CA ALA A 106 -7.25 -3.71 7.43
C ALA A 106 -7.82 -4.34 8.71
N ALA A 107 -7.00 -4.53 9.74
CA ALA A 107 -7.45 -5.08 11.02
C ALA A 107 -8.50 -4.18 11.71
N THR A 108 -8.34 -2.86 11.58
CA THR A 108 -9.29 -1.90 12.13
C THR A 108 -10.63 -1.96 11.41
N ILE A 109 -10.62 -2.00 10.08
CA ILE A 109 -11.84 -2.05 9.25
C ILE A 109 -12.57 -3.38 9.45
N GLN A 110 -11.86 -4.52 9.54
CA GLN A 110 -12.45 -5.81 9.92
C GLN A 110 -13.18 -5.73 11.26
N SER A 111 -12.55 -5.13 12.28
CA SER A 111 -13.20 -4.97 13.59
C SER A 111 -14.46 -4.09 13.55
N ILE A 112 -14.51 -3.10 12.65
CA ILE A 112 -15.70 -2.25 12.46
C ILE A 112 -16.80 -3.07 11.78
N ALA A 113 -16.48 -3.77 10.70
CA ALA A 113 -17.42 -4.62 9.97
C ALA A 113 -18.06 -5.69 10.88
N ASP A 114 -17.25 -6.39 11.67
CA ASP A 114 -17.74 -7.42 12.60
C ASP A 114 -18.69 -6.84 13.67
N LYS A 115 -18.44 -5.61 14.14
CA LYS A 115 -19.35 -4.92 15.07
C LYS A 115 -20.67 -4.56 14.38
N ASN A 116 -20.62 -4.07 13.15
CA ASN A 116 -21.82 -3.71 12.39
C ASN A 116 -22.72 -4.93 12.16
N GLU A 117 -22.15 -6.05 11.72
CA GLU A 117 -22.92 -7.28 11.54
C GLU A 117 -23.55 -7.77 12.84
N ARG A 118 -22.81 -7.71 13.95
CA ARG A 118 -23.35 -8.08 15.27
C ARG A 118 -24.56 -7.22 15.63
N LEU A 119 -24.45 -5.90 15.50
CA LEU A 119 -25.54 -4.97 15.79
C LEU A 119 -26.75 -5.20 14.87
N MET A 120 -26.52 -5.46 13.59
CA MET A 120 -27.58 -5.79 12.62
C MET A 120 -28.29 -7.10 12.97
N SER A 121 -27.56 -8.10 13.49
CA SER A 121 -28.15 -9.37 13.93
C SER A 121 -28.98 -9.21 15.21
N GLU A 122 -28.49 -8.43 16.18
CA GLU A 122 -29.19 -8.16 17.44
C GLU A 122 -30.49 -7.37 17.20
N THR A 123 -30.48 -6.40 16.27
CA THR A 123 -31.69 -5.62 15.92
C THR A 123 -32.78 -6.46 15.24
N LYS A 124 -32.39 -7.50 14.50
CA LYS A 124 -33.34 -8.42 13.82
C LYS A 124 -33.99 -9.43 14.76
N GLU A 125 -33.36 -9.73 15.90
CA GLU A 125 -33.91 -10.67 16.89
C GLU A 125 -34.93 -9.99 17.83
N GLU A 126 -34.92 -8.65 17.90
CA GLU A 126 -35.78 -7.85 18.80
C GLU A 126 -37.01 -7.24 18.10
N SER A 127 -37.22 -7.52 16.80
CA SER A 127 -38.34 -7.04 15.97
C SER A 127 -39.24 -8.17 15.49
#